data_AF-A0AAV2SSE7-F1
#
_entry.id   AF-A0AAV2SSE7-F1
#
_cell.length_a   1.000
_cell.length_b   1.000
_cell.length_c   1.000
_cell.angle_alpha   90.00
_cell.angle_beta   90.00
_cell.angle_gamma   90.00
#
_symmetry.space_group_name_H-M   'P 1'
#
loop_
_entity.id
_entity.type
_entity.pdbx_description
1 polymer ?
#
loop_
_entity_poly.entity_id
_entity_poly.type
_entity_poly.pdbx_seq_one_letter_code
_entity_poly.pdbx_strand_id
1 'polypeptide(L)'
;INTIGDSVKAECGNNFMCDPKLGFIHSCPTNLGTGMRASVHIDLPGWTKAGLKMLEKRCKELKVQPRGTKGESGGMTGVTYDISNKHRLGYTEVQLVQTMITAVNTLHKEDIILQKKLR
;
A
#
# COMPACT_ATOMS: atom_id res chain seq x y z
N ILE A 1 -9.85 7.15 -12.68
CA ILE A 1 -9.45 6.16 -13.71
C ILE A 1 -10.37 6.21 -14.92
N ASN A 2 -11.70 6.16 -14.75
CA ASN A 2 -12.65 6.21 -15.88
C ASN A 2 -12.42 7.40 -16.81
N THR A 3 -12.32 8.62 -16.26
CA THR A 3 -12.03 9.83 -17.05
C THR A 3 -10.73 9.73 -17.86
N ILE A 4 -9.69 9.08 -17.33
CA ILE A 4 -8.43 8.88 -18.06
C ILE A 4 -8.62 7.83 -19.16
N GLY A 5 -9.35 6.74 -18.88
CA GLY A 5 -9.68 5.72 -19.88
C GLY A 5 -10.49 6.29 -21.04
N ASP A 6 -11.48 7.13 -20.73
CA ASP A 6 -12.30 7.81 -21.72
C ASP A 6 -11.46 8.77 -22.58
N SER A 7 -10.54 9.52 -21.94
CA SER A 7 -9.61 10.40 -22.65
C SER A 7 -8.65 9.62 -23.56
N VAL A 8 -8.05 8.52 -23.10
CA VAL A 8 -7.16 7.68 -23.93
C VAL A 8 -7.92 7.13 -25.14
N LYS A 9 -9.15 6.67 -24.93
CA LYS A 9 -10.01 6.19 -26.01
C LYS A 9 -10.33 7.29 -27.02
N ALA A 10 -10.60 8.51 -26.56
CA ALA A 10 -10.87 9.65 -27.42
C ALA A 10 -9.64 10.03 -28.28
N GLU A 11 -8.45 9.98 -27.70
CA GLU A 11 -7.21 10.39 -28.38
C GLU A 11 -6.69 9.34 -29.38
N CYS A 12 -6.70 8.05 -29.03
CA CYS A 12 -6.07 7.01 -29.86
C CYS A 12 -7.01 5.89 -30.31
N GLY A 13 -8.30 5.95 -29.97
CA GLY A 13 -9.31 4.96 -30.34
C GLY A 13 -9.23 3.63 -29.56
N ASN A 14 -8.29 3.49 -28.62
CA ASN A 14 -8.04 2.23 -27.91
C ASN A 14 -8.51 2.28 -26.45
N ASN A 15 -9.00 1.15 -25.93
CA ASN A 15 -9.31 0.98 -24.51
C ASN A 15 -8.11 0.45 -23.74
N PHE A 16 -8.11 0.60 -22.42
CA PHE A 16 -7.19 -0.17 -21.57
C PHE A 16 -7.45 -1.67 -21.69
N MET A 17 -6.37 -2.44 -21.66
CA MET A 17 -6.46 -3.90 -21.68
C MET A 17 -6.96 -4.41 -20.32
N CYS A 18 -8.09 -5.09 -20.33
CA CYS A 18 -8.72 -5.64 -19.14
C CYS A 18 -9.26 -7.05 -19.45
N ASP A 19 -9.00 -7.99 -18.57
CA ASP A 19 -9.49 -9.36 -18.64
C ASP A 19 -10.52 -9.61 -17.52
N PRO A 20 -11.62 -10.34 -17.76
CA PRO A 20 -12.64 -10.58 -16.74
C PRO A 20 -12.13 -11.29 -15.47
N LYS A 21 -11.07 -12.10 -15.58
CA LYS A 21 -10.49 -12.86 -14.47
C LYS A 21 -9.27 -12.15 -13.87
N LEU A 22 -8.45 -11.50 -14.70
CA LEU A 22 -7.18 -10.90 -14.29
C LEU A 22 -7.26 -9.39 -14.04
N GLY A 23 -8.37 -8.74 -14.38
CA GLY A 23 -8.51 -7.28 -14.30
C GLY A 23 -7.64 -6.56 -15.33
N PHE A 24 -7.17 -5.36 -14.97
CA PHE A 24 -6.27 -4.58 -15.81
C PHE A 24 -4.93 -5.29 -16.00
N ILE A 25 -4.50 -5.36 -17.26
CA ILE A 25 -3.29 -6.07 -17.66
C ILE A 25 -2.11 -5.10 -17.62
N HIS A 26 -1.06 -5.52 -16.92
CA HIS A 26 0.18 -4.77 -16.77
C HIS A 26 1.38 -5.64 -17.15
N SER A 27 2.48 -5.00 -17.58
CA SER A 27 3.73 -5.70 -17.89
C SER A 27 4.35 -6.38 -16.66
N CYS A 28 4.17 -5.81 -15.47
CA CYS A 28 4.57 -6.42 -14.21
C CYS A 28 3.43 -7.29 -13.64
N PRO A 29 3.63 -8.61 -13.47
CA PRO A 29 2.59 -9.51 -12.95
C PRO A 29 2.05 -9.10 -11.57
N THR A 30 2.87 -8.41 -10.76
CA THR A 30 2.45 -7.95 -9.43
C THR A 30 1.39 -6.86 -9.46
N ASN A 31 1.15 -6.20 -10.60
CA ASN A 31 0.14 -5.16 -10.73
C ASN A 31 -1.17 -5.66 -11.36
N LEU A 32 -1.32 -6.96 -11.65
CA LEU A 32 -2.59 -7.51 -12.13
C LEU A 32 -3.74 -7.23 -11.15
N GLY A 33 -4.96 -7.14 -11.69
CA GLY A 33 -6.17 -6.81 -10.96
C GLY A 33 -6.53 -5.34 -11.16
N THR A 34 -6.49 -4.56 -10.10
CA THR A 34 -6.83 -3.12 -10.15
C THR A 34 -5.68 -2.25 -10.63
N GLY A 35 -4.44 -2.77 -10.67
CA GLY A 35 -3.25 -1.94 -10.84
C GLY A 35 -2.96 -0.98 -9.68
N MET A 36 -3.84 -0.92 -8.67
CA MET A 36 -3.78 0.10 -7.63
C MET A 36 -2.75 -0.23 -6.54
N ARG A 37 -1.83 0.72 -6.36
CA ARG A 37 -0.96 0.80 -5.18
C ARG A 37 -1.40 2.01 -4.35
N ALA A 38 -2.03 1.74 -3.22
CA ALA A 38 -2.34 2.76 -2.23
C ALA A 38 -1.25 2.73 -1.16
N SER A 39 -0.69 3.90 -0.84
CA SER A 39 0.34 4.01 0.18
C SER A 39 0.29 5.32 0.96
N VAL A 40 0.84 5.30 2.16
CA VAL A 40 0.89 6.44 3.09
C VAL A 40 2.26 6.49 3.75
N HIS A 41 2.90 7.65 3.69
CA HIS A 41 4.05 7.97 4.53
C HIS A 41 3.58 8.32 5.93
N ILE A 42 4.09 7.60 6.94
CA ILE A 42 3.74 7.80 8.34
C ILE A 42 4.95 7.61 9.26
N ASP A 43 5.07 8.48 10.25
CA ASP A 43 6.06 8.35 11.32
C ASP A 43 5.56 7.38 12.39
N LEU A 44 6.35 6.34 12.67
CA LEU A 44 6.06 5.31 13.67
C LEU A 44 7.27 5.10 14.62
N PRO A 45 7.68 6.13 15.40
CA PRO A 45 8.84 6.04 16.28
C PRO A 45 8.70 4.98 17.40
N GLY A 46 7.49 4.67 17.84
CA GLY A 46 7.24 3.60 18.81
C GLY A 46 7.52 2.21 18.22
N TRP A 47 7.07 1.97 16.99
CA TRP A 47 7.40 0.77 16.23
C TRP A 47 8.87 0.68 15.85
N THR A 48 9.51 1.80 15.52
CA THR A 48 10.95 1.84 15.27
C THR A 48 11.73 1.35 16.48
N LYS A 49 11.35 1.79 17.69
CA LYS A 49 11.94 1.31 18.95
C LYS A 49 11.64 -0.17 19.22
N ALA A 50 10.42 -0.62 18.95
CA ALA A 50 10.02 -2.02 19.14
C ALA A 50 10.74 -2.98 18.16
N GLY A 51 11.16 -2.46 17.00
CA GLY A 51 11.99 -3.15 16.02
C GLY A 51 11.24 -3.50 14.73
N LEU A 52 11.95 -3.40 13.61
CA LEU A 52 11.38 -3.53 12.26
C LEU A 52 10.69 -4.88 12.02
N LYS A 53 11.26 -6.00 12.50
CA LYS A 53 10.64 -7.34 12.34
C LYS A 53 9.26 -7.43 12.99
N MET A 54 9.06 -6.70 14.10
CA MET A 54 7.77 -6.68 14.79
C MET A 54 6.75 -5.89 13.98
N LEU A 55 7.16 -4.73 13.44
CA LEU A 55 6.34 -3.93 12.53
C LEU A 55 5.97 -4.71 11.26
N GLU A 56 6.91 -5.39 10.61
CA GLU A 56 6.67 -6.22 9.43
C GLU A 56 5.65 -7.33 9.70
N LYS A 57 5.78 -8.01 10.85
CA LYS A 57 4.81 -9.02 11.27
C LYS A 57 3.42 -8.41 11.46
N ARG A 58 3.31 -7.27 12.14
CA ARG A 58 2.04 -6.59 12.37
C ARG A 58 1.40 -6.11 11.07
N CYS A 59 2.18 -5.52 10.16
CA CYS A 59 1.74 -5.13 8.84
C CYS A 59 1.19 -6.32 8.03
N LYS A 60 1.86 -7.48 8.09
CA LYS A 60 1.41 -8.69 7.41
C LYS A 60 0.03 -9.16 7.90
N GLU A 61 -0.23 -9.09 9.21
CA GLU A 61 -1.56 -9.39 9.79
C GLU A 61 -2.63 -8.43 9.28
N LEU A 62 -2.26 -7.15 9.12
CA LEU A 62 -3.13 -6.08 8.60
C LEU A 62 -3.20 -6.04 7.07
N LYS A 63 -2.61 -7.01 6.36
CA LYS A 63 -2.58 -7.11 4.89
C LYS A 63 -1.91 -5.92 4.18
N VAL A 64 -1.03 -5.23 4.88
CA VAL A 64 -0.17 -4.15 4.36
C VAL A 64 1.30 -4.54 4.48
N GLN A 65 2.19 -3.71 3.97
CA GLN A 65 3.63 -3.91 4.07
C GLN A 65 4.35 -2.58 4.25
N PRO A 66 5.38 -2.51 5.11
CA PRO A 66 6.24 -1.36 5.20
C PRO A 66 7.30 -1.41 4.08
N ARG A 67 7.60 -0.27 3.48
CA ARG A 67 8.66 -0.08 2.47
C ARG A 67 9.57 1.08 2.89
N GLY A 68 10.76 1.13 2.31
CA GLY A 68 11.67 2.25 2.50
C GLY A 68 11.14 3.52 1.83
N THR A 69 11.42 4.66 2.44
CA THR A 69 10.99 5.99 1.98
C THR A 69 11.72 6.47 0.72
N LYS A 70 12.75 5.74 0.27
CA LYS A 70 13.56 6.04 -0.93
C LYS A 70 13.19 5.21 -2.17
N GLY A 71 12.00 4.62 -2.23
CA GLY A 71 11.51 3.88 -3.40
C GLY A 71 11.74 2.36 -3.36
N GLU A 72 11.64 1.69 -4.51
CA GLU A 72 11.41 0.23 -4.61
C GLU A 72 12.47 -0.67 -3.95
N SER A 73 13.68 -0.15 -3.70
CA SER A 73 14.79 -0.85 -3.05
C SER A 73 15.52 0.00 -1.99
N GLY A 74 14.91 1.11 -1.55
CA GLY A 74 15.54 2.04 -0.63
C GLY A 74 15.58 1.52 0.81
N GLY A 75 16.71 1.71 1.50
CA GLY A 75 16.79 1.46 2.93
C GLY A 75 15.87 2.39 3.73
N MET A 76 15.41 1.94 4.90
CA MET A 76 14.68 2.76 5.87
C MET A 76 15.69 3.57 6.69
N THR A 77 15.58 4.90 6.65
CA THR A 77 16.32 5.79 7.55
C THR A 77 15.34 6.61 8.36
N GLY A 78 15.47 6.57 9.68
CA GLY A 78 14.61 7.30 10.61
C GLY A 78 13.39 6.50 11.05
N VAL A 79 12.29 7.21 11.30
CA VAL A 79 11.04 6.66 11.87
C VAL A 79 9.87 6.69 10.89
N THR A 80 10.10 7.18 9.67
CA THR A 80 9.09 7.31 8.62
C THR A 80 9.06 6.05 7.77
N TYR A 81 7.85 5.56 7.48
CA TYR A 81 7.62 4.35 6.69
C TYR A 81 6.64 4.61 5.57
N ASP A 82 6.87 4.00 4.40
CA ASP A 82 5.86 3.89 3.35
C ASP A 82 5.04 2.63 3.57
N ILE A 83 3.85 2.79 4.15
CA ILE A 83 2.92 1.68 4.35
C ILE A 83 2.07 1.56 3.09
N SER A 84 2.07 0.38 2.46
CA SER A 84 1.31 0.13 1.23
C SER A 84 0.46 -1.13 1.33
N ASN A 85 -0.63 -1.19 0.58
CA ASN A 85 -1.42 -2.42 0.48
C ASN A 85 -0.53 -3.53 -0.08
N LYS A 86 -0.71 -4.77 0.39
CA LYS A 86 0.04 -5.92 -0.16
C LYS A 86 -0.70 -6.60 -1.31
N HIS A 87 -2.03 -6.68 -1.22
CA HIS A 87 -2.86 -7.33 -2.23
C HIS A 87 -3.16 -6.39 -3.42
N ARG A 88 -3.39 -6.99 -4.60
CA ARG A 88 -3.62 -6.30 -5.87
C ARG A 88 -4.74 -6.97 -6.67
N LEU A 89 -4.59 -8.28 -6.91
CA LEU A 89 -5.56 -9.12 -7.59
C LEU A 89 -6.61 -9.67 -6.61
N GLY A 90 -7.87 -9.74 -7.05
CA GLY A 90 -8.98 -10.31 -6.29
C GLY A 90 -9.64 -9.35 -5.29
N TYR A 91 -9.33 -8.07 -5.37
CA TYR A 91 -9.91 -7.02 -4.52
C TYR A 91 -10.30 -5.82 -5.38
N THR A 92 -11.37 -5.14 -5.00
CA THR A 92 -11.73 -3.85 -5.59
C THR A 92 -10.83 -2.74 -5.03
N GLU A 93 -10.69 -1.65 -5.77
CA GLU A 93 -9.97 -0.45 -5.36
C GLU A 93 -10.48 0.06 -4.00
N VAL A 94 -11.79 0.07 -3.81
CA VAL A 94 -12.44 0.50 -2.56
C VAL A 94 -12.02 -0.37 -1.38
N GLN A 95 -12.00 -1.69 -1.55
CA GLN A 95 -11.55 -2.61 -0.50
C GLN A 95 -10.05 -2.43 -0.16
N LEU A 96 -9.22 -2.15 -1.17
CA LEU A 96 -7.80 -1.89 -0.98
C LEU A 96 -7.57 -0.59 -0.20
N VAL A 97 -8.30 0.49 -0.54
CA VAL A 97 -8.26 1.76 0.20
C VAL A 97 -8.79 1.58 1.62
N GLN A 98 -9.88 0.84 1.81
CA GLN A 98 -10.41 0.57 3.15
C GLN A 98 -9.42 -0.23 4.01
N THR A 99 -8.71 -1.19 3.41
CA THR A 99 -7.62 -1.92 4.08
C THR A 99 -6.54 -0.96 4.55
N MET A 100 -6.13 0.00 3.71
CA MET A 100 -5.14 1.02 4.07
C MET A 100 -5.61 1.91 5.21
N ILE A 101 -6.85 2.43 5.15
CA ILE A 101 -7.42 3.28 6.21
C ILE A 101 -7.40 2.53 7.54
N THR A 102 -7.89 1.29 7.57
CA THR A 102 -7.93 0.49 8.79
C THR A 102 -6.52 0.20 9.32
N ALA A 103 -5.60 -0.21 8.44
CA ALA A 103 -4.24 -0.57 8.85
C ALA A 103 -3.45 0.63 9.39
N VAL A 104 -3.44 1.75 8.67
CA VAL A 104 -2.70 2.96 9.07
C VAL A 104 -3.23 3.52 10.39
N ASN A 105 -4.55 3.61 10.56
CA ASN A 105 -5.15 4.05 11.82
C ASN A 105 -4.82 3.11 13.00
N THR A 106 -4.75 1.80 12.75
CA THR A 106 -4.38 0.82 13.77
C THR A 106 -2.92 0.98 14.17
N LEU A 107 -2.01 1.03 13.18
CA LEU A 107 -0.58 1.20 13.42
C LEU A 107 -0.28 2.50 14.17
N HIS A 108 -0.94 3.60 13.82
CA HIS A 108 -0.75 4.89 14.49
C HIS A 108 -1.19 4.84 15.96
N LYS A 109 -2.35 4.24 16.26
CA LYS A 109 -2.82 4.06 17.65
C LYS A 109 -1.87 3.19 18.46
N GLU A 110 -1.41 2.08 17.88
CA GLU A 110 -0.44 1.18 18.51
C GLU A 110 0.91 1.87 18.74
N ASP A 111 1.34 2.71 17.80
CA ASP A 111 2.58 3.48 17.90
C ASP A 111 2.57 4.43 19.11
N ILE A 112 1.50 5.19 19.31
CA ILE A 112 1.34 6.09 20.47
C ILE A 112 1.46 5.31 21.79
N ILE A 113 0.94 4.08 21.84
CA ILE A 113 1.04 3.22 23.02
C ILE A 113 2.48 2.73 23.22
N LEU A 114 3.14 2.28 22.16
CA LEU A 114 4.54 1.84 22.19
C LEU A 114 5.49 2.97 22.61
N GLN A 115 5.26 4.19 22.11
CA GLN A 115 6.03 5.36 22.52
C GLN A 115 5.97 5.61 24.04
N LYS A 116 4.81 5.36 24.68
CA LYS A 116 4.65 5.52 26.13
C LYS A 116 5.26 4.37 26.93
N LYS A 117 5.19 3.13 26.41
CA LYS A 117 5.74 1.93 27.07
C LYS A 117 7.27 1.83 26.98
N LEU A 118 7.84 2.37 25.91
CA LEU A 118 9.28 2.35 25.62
C LEU A 118 9.93 3.72 25.90
N ARG A 119 9.37 4.43 26.88
CA ARG A 119 9.95 5.64 27.48
C ARG A 119 10.82 5.26 28.66
#